data_AF-A0A517R058-F1
#
_entry.id   AF-A0A517R058-F1
#
_cell.length_a   1.000
_cell.length_b   1.000
_cell.length_c   1.000
_cell.angle_alpha   90.00
_cell.angle_beta   90.00
_cell.angle_gamma   90.00
#
_symmetry.space_group_name_H-M   'P 1'
#
loop_
_entity.id
_entity.type
_entity.pdbx_description
1 polymer ?
#
loop_
_entity_poly.entity_id
_entity_poly.type
_entity_poly.pdbx_seq_one_letter_code
_entity_poly.pdbx_strand_id
1 'polypeptide(L)'
;MKFLPLIVAAFCLSNGSASADLFGSLFHRGPEIDTTGLGQIVAVSQPQPVGPTYAVPPAPGGGAYIPHYAPQPIQPIGLYGKVKYKDFDNIHPCGVKQIVAVLDPCQPPPDPCADCPQQPAIVFVEVCIPPGPCPDLKVTKNGRKIELDYGEYEVEIRTKRDYVEVDYDD
;
A
#
# COMPACT_ATOMS: atom_id res chain seq x y z
N MET A 1 -23.96 6.42 -15.21
CA MET A 1 -23.52 5.31 -14.33
C MET A 1 -22.27 5.79 -13.59
N LYS A 2 -22.40 6.10 -12.29
CA LYS A 2 -21.23 6.44 -11.46
C LYS A 2 -20.58 5.09 -11.09
N PHE A 3 -19.49 4.72 -11.75
CA PHE A 3 -18.63 3.66 -11.25
C PHE A 3 -18.19 4.12 -9.86
N LEU A 4 -18.69 3.49 -8.80
CA LEU A 4 -18.05 3.62 -7.50
C LEU A 4 -16.62 3.16 -7.73
N PRO A 5 -15.61 4.02 -7.49
CA PRO A 5 -14.23 3.61 -7.64
C PRO A 5 -14.07 2.37 -6.76
N LEU A 6 -13.69 1.26 -7.38
CA LEU A 6 -13.30 0.06 -6.67
C LEU A 6 -12.27 0.54 -5.65
N ILE A 7 -12.63 0.52 -4.37
CA ILE A 7 -11.77 1.04 -3.31
C ILE A 7 -10.63 0.02 -3.18
N VAL A 8 -9.60 0.19 -4.00
CA VAL A 8 -8.29 -0.39 -3.76
C VAL A 8 -7.77 0.36 -2.55
N ALA A 9 -8.16 -0.09 -1.36
CA ALA A 9 -7.53 0.36 -0.14
C ALA A 9 -6.13 -0.26 -0.10
N ALA A 10 -5.20 0.31 -0.86
CA ALA A 10 -3.81 0.19 -0.51
C ALA A 10 -3.68 0.89 0.85
N PHE A 11 -3.80 0.12 1.93
CA PHE A 11 -3.51 0.57 3.29
C PHE A 11 -2.01 0.81 3.38
N CYS A 12 -1.60 1.91 2.77
CA CYS A 12 -0.34 2.55 2.99
C CYS A 12 -0.53 3.28 4.32
N LEU A 13 -0.37 2.55 5.43
CA LEU A 13 -0.34 3.13 6.76
C LEU A 13 0.89 4.03 6.81
N SER A 14 0.74 5.28 6.36
CA SER A 14 1.75 6.31 6.53
C SER A 14 1.89 6.55 8.02
N ASN A 15 2.87 5.90 8.65
CA ASN A 15 3.42 6.37 9.90
C ASN A 15 4.16 7.68 9.57
N GLY A 16 3.40 8.78 9.53
CA GLY A 16 3.92 10.09 9.22
C GLY A 16 4.93 10.53 10.26
N SER A 17 6.22 10.46 9.93
CA SER A 17 7.23 11.35 10.48
C SER A 17 7.61 12.35 9.40
N ALA A 18 6.86 13.46 9.35
CA ALA A 18 7.27 14.62 8.57
C ALA A 18 8.52 15.23 9.23
N SER A 19 9.71 14.95 8.70
CA SER A 19 10.90 15.74 8.96
C SER A 19 11.08 16.70 7.78
N ALA A 20 10.79 17.98 8.03
CA ALA A 20 11.14 19.06 7.14
C ALA A 20 12.65 19.26 7.22
N ASP A 21 13.37 19.11 6.11
CA ASP A 21 14.72 19.65 5.98
C ASP A 21 14.87 20.36 4.63
N LEU A 22 14.66 21.67 4.70
CA LEU A 22 15.32 22.67 3.87
C LEU A 22 16.83 22.60 4.18
N PHE A 23 17.66 22.59 3.13
CA PHE A 23 18.95 23.30 2.95
C PHE A 23 19.93 22.47 2.10
N GLY A 24 20.45 23.08 1.03
CA GLY A 24 21.34 22.42 0.06
C GLY A 24 22.84 22.52 0.33
N SER A 25 23.63 21.89 -0.55
CA SER A 25 25.02 22.18 -0.97
C SER A 25 25.56 20.91 -1.64
N LEU A 26 25.92 20.92 -2.93
CA LEU A 26 27.22 21.31 -3.51
C LEU A 26 28.44 20.52 -2.96
N PHE A 27 28.85 19.50 -3.74
CA PHE A 27 30.18 18.86 -3.89
C PHE A 27 31.07 18.60 -2.65
N HIS A 28 31.55 17.35 -2.48
CA HIS A 28 32.98 16.96 -2.60
C HIS A 28 33.22 15.43 -2.41
N ARG A 29 34.31 14.93 -3.01
CA ARG A 29 34.81 13.54 -3.09
C ARG A 29 35.37 12.96 -1.78
N GLY A 30 35.12 11.65 -1.57
CA GLY A 30 36.00 10.62 -0.94
C GLY A 30 36.13 10.59 0.61
N PRO A 31 36.78 9.56 1.23
CA PRO A 31 37.28 8.25 0.75
C PRO A 31 36.77 7.01 1.56
N GLU A 32 37.20 5.81 1.15
CA GLU A 32 37.06 4.50 1.82
C GLU A 32 37.47 4.49 3.30
N ILE A 33 36.69 3.79 4.14
CA ILE A 33 37.19 3.16 5.37
C ILE A 33 36.58 1.76 5.56
N ASP A 34 37.47 0.78 5.51
CA ASP A 34 37.38 -0.56 6.07
C ASP A 34 37.59 -0.43 7.60
N THR A 35 36.75 -1.00 8.48
CA THR A 35 37.11 -1.38 9.86
C THR A 35 36.01 -2.20 10.54
N THR A 36 36.34 -3.48 10.74
CA THR A 36 35.84 -4.44 11.72
C THR A 36 35.64 -3.84 13.12
N GLY A 37 34.43 -3.95 13.69
CA GLY A 37 34.17 -3.56 15.07
C GLY A 37 32.85 -4.12 15.63
N LEU A 38 32.94 -5.22 16.38
CA LEU A 38 31.84 -5.75 17.19
C LEU A 38 31.65 -4.85 18.42
N GLY A 39 30.72 -3.89 18.33
CA GLY A 39 30.31 -3.02 19.42
C GLY A 39 28.91 -3.36 19.93
N GLN A 40 28.80 -3.73 21.21
CA GLN A 40 27.55 -3.86 21.94
C GLN A 40 26.76 -2.54 21.93
N ILE A 41 25.57 -2.55 21.32
CA ILE A 41 24.60 -1.47 21.43
C ILE A 41 23.91 -1.53 22.79
N VAL A 42 24.30 -0.62 23.68
CA VAL A 42 23.57 -0.35 24.94
C VAL A 42 22.47 0.65 24.59
N ALA A 43 21.21 0.21 24.67
CA ALA A 43 20.05 1.08 24.43
C ALA A 43 19.95 2.13 25.54
N VAL A 44 20.39 3.35 25.26
CA VAL A 44 20.18 4.51 26.13
C VAL A 44 18.78 5.04 25.88
N SER A 45 17.88 4.85 26.85
CA SER A 45 16.53 5.39 26.82
C SER A 45 16.61 6.92 26.89
N GLN A 46 16.40 7.59 25.76
CA GLN A 46 16.42 9.04 25.67
C GLN A 46 15.13 9.61 26.30
N PRO A 47 15.21 10.54 27.28
CA PRO A 47 14.03 11.14 27.88
C PRO A 47 13.25 11.96 26.84
N GLN A 48 11.96 11.66 26.68
CA GLN A 48 11.12 12.37 25.73
C GLN A 48 10.93 13.84 26.16
N PRO A 49 11.10 14.82 25.24
CA PRO A 49 10.78 16.20 25.53
C PRO A 49 9.27 16.34 25.74
N VAL A 50 8.88 16.79 26.93
CA VAL A 50 7.52 17.20 27.27
C VAL A 50 7.18 18.43 26.42
N GLY A 51 6.38 18.22 25.37
CA GLY A 51 5.89 19.29 24.52
C GLY A 51 4.92 20.23 25.26
N PRO A 52 4.74 21.47 24.78
CA PRO A 52 3.85 22.45 25.39
C PRO A 52 2.39 21.97 25.37
N THR A 53 1.75 22.00 26.54
CA THR A 53 0.34 21.70 26.73
C THR A 53 -0.51 22.80 26.10
N TYR A 54 -0.99 22.59 24.88
CA TYR A 54 -2.00 23.46 24.29
C TYR A 54 -3.36 23.16 24.93
N ALA A 55 -3.96 24.18 25.55
CA ALA A 55 -5.32 24.10 26.07
C ALA A 55 -6.30 23.86 24.91
N VAL A 56 -6.85 22.66 24.81
CA VAL A 56 -7.90 22.32 23.85
C VAL A 56 -9.16 23.10 24.26
N PRO A 57 -9.71 24.00 23.41
CA PRO A 57 -10.95 24.68 23.72
C PRO A 57 -12.09 23.67 23.92
N PRO A 58 -13.03 23.91 24.85
CA PRO A 58 -14.14 23.02 25.10
C PRO A 58 -14.99 22.87 23.83
N ALA A 59 -15.05 21.65 23.30
CA ALA A 59 -15.86 21.33 22.14
C ALA A 59 -17.35 21.60 22.43
N PRO A 60 -18.11 22.24 21.51
CA PRO A 60 -19.55 22.41 21.65
C PRO A 60 -20.24 21.06 21.83
N GLY A 61 -21.02 20.93 22.91
CA GLY A 61 -21.66 19.69 23.36
C GLY A 61 -22.78 19.16 22.46
N GLY A 62 -22.46 18.76 21.24
CA GLY A 62 -23.32 17.97 20.37
C GLY A 62 -22.92 16.49 20.46
N GLY A 63 -23.50 15.76 21.41
CA GLY A 63 -23.24 14.34 21.62
C GLY A 63 -23.78 13.47 20.47
N ALA A 64 -23.04 13.35 19.38
CA ALA A 64 -23.25 12.29 18.42
C ALA A 64 -22.81 10.97 19.08
N TYR A 65 -23.78 10.08 19.35
CA TYR A 65 -23.49 8.72 19.75
C TYR A 65 -22.66 8.06 18.63
N ILE A 66 -21.37 7.86 18.86
CA ILE A 66 -20.58 6.98 18.00
C ILE A 66 -20.86 5.56 18.49
N PRO A 67 -21.60 4.74 17.71
CA PRO A 67 -21.82 3.35 18.07
C PRO A 67 -20.47 2.66 18.24
N HIS A 68 -20.20 2.17 19.46
CA HIS A 68 -19.04 1.34 19.74
C HIS A 68 -19.29 -0.03 19.11
N TYR A 69 -18.79 -0.24 17.89
CA TYR A 69 -18.78 -1.56 17.30
C TYR A 69 -17.76 -2.42 18.05
N ALA A 70 -18.20 -3.58 18.54
CA ALA A 70 -17.31 -4.57 19.10
C ALA A 70 -16.27 -4.98 18.02
N PRO A 71 -14.98 -5.17 18.38
CA PRO A 71 -13.96 -5.65 17.44
C PRO A 71 -14.44 -6.94 16.77
N GLN A 72 -14.57 -6.93 15.45
CA GLN A 72 -14.89 -8.14 14.71
C GLN A 72 -13.65 -9.04 14.70
N PRO A 73 -13.80 -10.37 14.85
CA PRO A 73 -12.67 -11.29 14.71
C PRO A 73 -12.09 -11.18 13.29
N ILE A 74 -10.79 -10.89 13.20
CA ILE A 74 -10.07 -10.80 11.93
C ILE A 74 -10.09 -12.18 11.28
N GLN A 75 -10.87 -12.33 10.21
CA GLN A 75 -10.88 -13.55 9.41
C GLN A 75 -9.62 -13.57 8.52
N PRO A 76 -8.96 -14.72 8.35
CA PRO A 76 -7.86 -14.83 7.40
C PRO A 76 -8.36 -14.51 5.98
N ILE A 77 -7.67 -13.61 5.31
CA ILE A 77 -7.98 -13.25 3.92
C ILE A 77 -7.49 -14.38 3.01
N GLY A 78 -8.42 -15.01 2.28
CA GLY A 78 -8.09 -16.04 1.31
C GLY A 78 -7.41 -15.42 0.07
N LEU A 79 -6.18 -15.84 -0.22
CA LEU A 79 -5.47 -15.45 -1.43
C LEU A 79 -5.94 -16.26 -2.65
N TYR A 80 -5.97 -15.61 -3.81
CA TYR A 80 -6.31 -16.23 -5.08
C TYR A 80 -5.18 -17.14 -5.55
N GLY A 81 -5.50 -18.39 -5.87
CA GLY A 81 -4.47 -19.41 -6.16
C GLY A 81 -3.90 -19.38 -7.59
N LYS A 82 -4.59 -18.75 -8.56
CA LYS A 82 -4.16 -18.74 -9.97
C LYS A 82 -3.48 -17.43 -10.33
N VAL A 83 -2.29 -17.21 -9.77
CA VAL A 83 -1.46 -16.03 -10.05
C VAL A 83 -0.24 -16.45 -10.87
N LYS A 84 0.10 -15.66 -11.90
CA LYS A 84 1.34 -15.78 -12.67
C LYS A 84 2.18 -14.54 -12.42
N TYR A 85 3.42 -14.74 -12.03
CA TYR A 85 4.38 -13.67 -11.83
C TYR A 85 5.38 -13.70 -12.99
N LYS A 86 5.81 -12.52 -13.43
CA LYS A 86 6.80 -12.30 -14.48
C LYS A 86 7.95 -11.44 -13.96
N ASP A 87 9.08 -11.51 -14.63
CA ASP A 87 10.24 -10.61 -14.41
C ASP A 87 10.66 -10.56 -12.93
N PHE A 88 10.89 -11.74 -12.36
CA PHE A 88 11.27 -11.89 -10.95
C PHE A 88 12.60 -11.21 -10.59
N ASP A 89 13.46 -10.98 -11.58
CA ASP A 89 14.71 -10.24 -11.49
C ASP A 89 14.51 -8.72 -11.31
N ASN A 90 13.32 -8.21 -11.65
CA ASN A 90 12.92 -6.81 -11.43
C ASN A 90 12.26 -6.58 -10.07
N ILE A 91 12.11 -7.62 -9.24
CA ILE A 91 11.59 -7.47 -7.88
C ILE A 91 12.63 -6.72 -7.04
N HIS A 92 12.21 -5.61 -6.42
CA HIS A 92 13.04 -4.85 -5.50
C HIS A 92 13.70 -5.77 -4.44
N PRO A 93 15.01 -5.66 -4.18
CA PRO A 93 15.74 -6.59 -3.30
C PRO A 93 15.20 -6.65 -1.86
N CYS A 94 14.60 -5.56 -1.38
CA CYS A 94 13.92 -5.47 -0.09
C CYS A 94 12.38 -5.52 -0.19
N GLY A 95 11.82 -6.16 -1.22
CA GLY A 95 10.39 -6.18 -1.50
C GLY A 95 9.55 -6.67 -0.31
N VAL A 96 8.53 -5.91 0.07
CA VAL A 96 7.60 -6.22 1.15
C VAL A 96 6.29 -6.75 0.56
N LYS A 97 5.79 -7.84 1.13
CA LYS A 97 4.52 -8.45 0.70
C LYS A 97 3.34 -7.54 1.05
N GLN A 98 2.51 -7.25 0.05
CA GLN A 98 1.27 -6.51 0.19
C GLN A 98 0.13 -7.28 -0.46
N ILE A 99 -1.05 -7.25 0.18
CA ILE A 99 -2.28 -7.85 -0.36
C ILE A 99 -3.03 -6.79 -1.17
N VAL A 100 -3.30 -7.08 -2.44
CA VAL A 100 -4.05 -6.21 -3.36
C VAL A 100 -5.36 -6.87 -3.74
N ALA A 101 -6.44 -6.08 -3.70
CA ALA A 101 -7.76 -6.48 -4.18
C ALA A 101 -7.87 -6.30 -5.69
N VAL A 102 -8.25 -7.34 -6.42
CA VAL A 102 -8.40 -7.34 -7.88
C VAL A 102 -9.74 -7.94 -8.28
N LEU A 103 -10.19 -7.65 -9.49
CA LEU A 103 -11.38 -8.32 -10.05
C LEU A 103 -11.14 -9.82 -10.18
N ASP A 104 -12.15 -10.62 -9.82
CA ASP A 104 -12.12 -12.07 -9.98
C ASP A 104 -11.99 -12.44 -11.47
N PRO A 105 -10.89 -13.09 -11.89
CA PRO A 105 -10.70 -13.50 -13.28
C PRO A 105 -11.64 -14.62 -13.73
N CYS A 106 -12.30 -15.32 -12.80
CA CYS A 106 -13.29 -16.35 -13.10
C CYS A 106 -14.70 -15.79 -13.33
N GLN A 107 -14.96 -14.53 -12.95
CA GLN A 107 -16.24 -13.90 -13.27
C GLN A 107 -16.22 -13.30 -14.68
N PRO A 108 -17.30 -13.46 -15.46
CA PRO A 108 -17.47 -12.67 -16.66
C PRO A 108 -17.44 -11.18 -16.31
N PRO A 109 -17.00 -10.31 -17.24
CA PRO A 109 -17.20 -8.88 -17.07
C PRO A 109 -18.68 -8.62 -16.75
N PRO A 110 -18.99 -7.71 -15.81
CA PRO A 110 -20.37 -7.40 -15.48
C PRO A 110 -21.11 -7.03 -16.77
N ASP A 111 -22.17 -7.79 -17.06
CA ASP A 111 -23.00 -7.50 -18.22
C ASP A 111 -23.68 -6.14 -17.98
N PRO A 112 -23.69 -5.24 -18.96
CA PRO A 112 -24.31 -3.92 -18.83
C PRO A 112 -25.85 -4.00 -18.78
N CYS A 113 -26.44 -5.18 -18.56
CA CYS A 113 -27.88 -5.37 -18.41
C CYS A 113 -28.40 -4.41 -17.34
N ALA A 114 -29.31 -3.53 -17.76
CA ALA A 114 -29.53 -2.22 -17.17
C ALA A 114 -30.11 -2.21 -15.74
N ASP A 115 -30.68 -3.34 -15.29
CA ASP A 115 -31.55 -3.36 -14.12
C ASP A 115 -30.96 -4.12 -12.92
N CYS A 116 -29.75 -4.67 -13.03
CA CYS A 116 -29.15 -5.50 -11.98
C CYS A 116 -27.92 -4.85 -11.34
N PRO A 117 -27.91 -4.63 -10.01
CA PRO A 117 -26.68 -4.32 -9.28
C PRO A 117 -25.83 -5.59 -9.15
N GLN A 118 -25.08 -5.94 -10.19
CA GLN A 118 -24.02 -6.93 -10.06
C GLN A 118 -22.81 -6.26 -9.43
N GLN A 119 -22.55 -6.58 -8.16
CA GLN A 119 -21.27 -6.21 -7.56
C GLN A 119 -20.17 -7.05 -8.23
N PRO A 120 -19.07 -6.44 -8.70
CA PRO A 120 -17.96 -7.21 -9.23
C PRO A 120 -17.41 -8.11 -8.12
N ALA A 121 -17.22 -9.40 -8.40
CA ALA A 121 -16.52 -10.26 -7.46
C ALA A 121 -15.05 -9.85 -7.39
N ILE A 122 -14.50 -9.89 -6.18
CA ILE A 122 -13.16 -9.47 -5.85
C ILE A 122 -12.40 -10.65 -5.27
N VAL A 123 -11.15 -10.78 -5.68
CA VAL A 123 -10.18 -11.73 -5.11
C VAL A 123 -8.95 -10.97 -4.64
N PHE A 124 -8.18 -11.58 -3.74
CA PHE A 124 -7.00 -10.97 -3.15
C PHE A 124 -5.74 -11.64 -3.68
N VAL A 125 -4.75 -10.86 -4.08
CA VAL A 125 -3.44 -11.36 -4.54
C VAL A 125 -2.33 -10.77 -3.68
N GLU A 126 -1.26 -11.53 -3.48
CA GLU A 126 -0.05 -11.07 -2.80
C GLU A 126 0.96 -10.59 -3.84
N VAL A 127 1.52 -9.40 -3.64
CA VAL A 127 2.58 -8.80 -4.47
C VAL A 127 3.73 -8.33 -3.59
N CYS A 128 4.96 -8.38 -4.09
CA CYS A 128 6.11 -7.73 -3.47
C CYS A 128 6.26 -6.30 -3.97
N ILE A 129 6.32 -5.32 -3.09
CA ILE A 129 6.48 -3.89 -3.44
C ILE A 129 7.73 -3.30 -2.79
N PRO A 130 8.36 -2.27 -3.37
CA PRO A 130 9.46 -1.57 -2.72
C PRO A 130 9.05 -1.02 -1.34
N PRO A 131 9.93 -1.03 -0.33
CA PRO A 131 9.68 -0.32 0.91
C PRO A 131 9.78 1.18 0.64
N GLY A 132 8.82 1.97 1.12
CA GLY A 132 8.89 3.42 0.97
C GLY A 132 7.53 4.11 0.88
N PRO A 133 7.42 5.21 0.10
CA PRO A 133 6.19 5.96 -0.02
C PRO A 133 5.10 5.15 -0.72
N CYS A 134 3.87 5.66 -0.65
CA CYS A 134 2.74 5.06 -1.34
C CYS A 134 2.92 5.21 -2.86
N PRO A 135 2.53 4.19 -3.64
CA PRO A 135 2.63 4.28 -5.09
C PRO A 135 1.64 5.26 -5.66
N ASP A 136 1.96 5.79 -6.84
CA ASP A 136 0.98 6.41 -7.71
C ASP A 136 0.11 5.31 -8.34
N LEU A 137 -1.09 5.13 -7.78
CA LEU A 137 -2.04 4.10 -8.20
C LEU A 137 -2.80 4.53 -9.45
N LYS A 138 -2.67 3.78 -10.55
CA LYS A 138 -3.49 3.96 -11.76
C LYS A 138 -4.33 2.71 -12.00
N VAL A 139 -5.63 2.90 -12.13
CA VAL A 139 -6.58 1.81 -12.44
C VAL A 139 -7.24 2.10 -13.77
N THR A 140 -7.19 1.13 -14.69
CA THR A 140 -7.88 1.25 -15.97
C THR A 140 -9.39 1.41 -15.80
N LYS A 141 -10.06 2.02 -16.78
CA LYS A 141 -11.52 2.25 -16.75
C LYS A 141 -12.35 0.99 -16.45
N ASN A 142 -11.86 -0.18 -16.84
CA ASN A 142 -12.52 -1.47 -16.63
C ASN A 142 -12.13 -2.17 -15.32
N GLY A 143 -11.19 -1.62 -14.54
CA GLY A 143 -10.67 -2.23 -13.31
C GLY A 143 -9.84 -3.50 -13.51
N ARG A 144 -9.52 -3.88 -14.75
CA ARG A 144 -8.81 -5.13 -15.08
C ARG A 144 -7.29 -5.01 -15.08
N LYS A 145 -6.78 -3.78 -15.14
CA LYS A 145 -5.36 -3.46 -14.97
C LYS A 145 -5.25 -2.44 -13.84
N ILE A 146 -4.37 -2.74 -12.89
CA ILE A 146 -3.91 -1.88 -11.81
C ILE A 146 -2.41 -1.69 -12.01
N GLU A 147 -1.93 -0.46 -11.90
CA GLU A 147 -0.53 -0.09 -12.02
C GLU A 147 -0.13 0.63 -10.72
N LEU A 148 0.94 0.17 -10.10
CA LEU A 148 1.53 0.72 -8.88
C LEU A 148 2.91 1.28 -9.23
N ASP A 149 3.00 2.59 -9.36
CA ASP A 149 4.21 3.29 -9.75
C ASP A 149 4.94 3.82 -8.50
N TYR A 150 6.16 3.32 -8.26
CA TYR A 150 7.03 3.68 -7.14
C TYR A 150 8.23 4.53 -7.57
N GLY A 151 8.21 5.09 -8.78
CA GLY A 151 9.33 5.84 -9.36
C GLY A 151 10.25 4.95 -10.20
N GLU A 152 11.17 4.22 -9.58
CA GLU A 152 12.13 3.31 -10.26
C GLU A 152 11.62 1.86 -10.37
N TYR A 153 10.39 1.61 -9.92
CA TYR A 153 9.79 0.28 -9.93
C TYR A 153 8.30 0.45 -10.23
N GLU A 154 7.80 -0.34 -11.18
CA GLU A 154 6.38 -0.43 -11.50
C GLU A 154 5.89 -1.86 -11.25
N VAL A 155 4.75 -1.99 -10.56
CA VAL A 155 4.06 -3.28 -10.43
C VAL A 155 2.75 -3.22 -11.18
N GLU A 156 2.64 -4.02 -12.23
CA GLU A 156 1.45 -4.07 -13.06
C GLU A 156 0.66 -5.35 -12.81
N ILE A 157 -0.60 -5.21 -12.39
CA ILE A 157 -1.47 -6.32 -12.05
C ILE A 157 -2.61 -6.38 -13.08
N ARG A 158 -2.63 -7.44 -13.89
CA ARG A 158 -3.62 -7.65 -14.96
C ARG A 158 -4.50 -8.86 -14.67
N THR A 159 -5.81 -8.65 -14.59
CA THR A 159 -6.82 -9.71 -14.58
C THR A 159 -7.01 -10.26 -16.00
N LYS A 160 -6.55 -11.49 -16.25
CA LYS A 160 -6.73 -12.23 -17.51
C LYS A 160 -7.87 -13.26 -17.37
N ARG A 161 -8.18 -13.97 -18.46
CA ARG A 161 -9.18 -15.05 -18.42
C ARG A 161 -8.64 -16.19 -17.55
N ASP A 162 -9.29 -16.47 -16.42
CA ASP A 162 -8.98 -17.53 -15.46
C ASP A 162 -7.73 -17.35 -14.56
N TYR A 163 -6.94 -16.29 -14.71
CA TYR A 163 -5.78 -16.03 -13.87
C TYR A 163 -5.47 -14.53 -13.69
N VAL A 164 -4.69 -14.21 -12.66
CA VAL A 164 -4.12 -12.87 -12.45
C VAL A 164 -2.65 -12.91 -12.85
N GLU A 165 -2.21 -11.93 -13.62
CA GLU A 165 -0.81 -11.71 -14.00
C GLU A 165 -0.26 -10.54 -13.18
N VAL A 166 0.93 -10.73 -12.61
CA VAL A 166 1.71 -9.70 -11.90
C VAL A 166 3.02 -9.54 -12.67
N ASP A 167 3.23 -8.35 -13.21
CA ASP A 167 4.42 -7.94 -13.96
C ASP A 167 5.23 -6.96 -13.11
N TYR A 168 6.55 -7.14 -13.06
CA TYR A 168 7.49 -6.26 -12.35
C TYR A 168 8.38 -5.56 -13.39
N ASP A 169 8.32 -4.24 -13.46
CA ASP A 169 9.05 -3.41 -14.45
C ASP A 169 9.95 -2.37 -13.75
N ASP A 170 11.02 -1.93 -14.42
CA ASP A 170 12.02 -0.95 -13.94
C ASP A 170 11.93 0.43 -14.60
#